data_AF-X1CN74-F1
#
_entry.id   AF-X1CN74-F1
#
_cell.length_a   1.000
_cell.length_b   1.000
_cell.length_c   1.000
_cell.angle_alpha   90.00
_cell.angle_beta   90.00
_cell.angle_gamma   90.00
#
_symmetry.space_group_name_H-M   'P 1'
#
loop_
_entity.id
_entity.type
_entity.pdbx_description
1 polymer ?
#
loop_
_entity_poly.entity_id
_entity_poly.type
_entity_poly.pdbx_seq_one_letter_code
_entity_poly.pdbx_strand_id
1 'polypeptide(L)'
;MLRMEGLDGSTVRPDELSSFAADFEDFMEQSDDLMDNRIHNVPLTMYIAARRRGVKIMLDGIPGDNVVSQGMGYIAFLMRAGKWRTAVSEAVGISRIYDPYRPLWETLYKSARAAFAPAWGRWLWRNIHPRNKPSEAIKDSIIDPGFAQRVDVLGRLETRRRNTHPTPPTTIREAQFDSLNAPYITAALERYDRVAAIYSIETRHPFMDRRLVEFCLALPWTKKVHRGFSKVVLREVTAGLIPEEVRSTPYCQHIGRFFSHAWFTLRQEYIEDTVNNHLRPEYV
;
A
#
# COMPACT_ATOMS: atom_id res chain seq x y z
N MET A 1 -14.81 -21.58 -4.50
CA MET A 1 -13.37 -21.82 -4.78
C MET A 1 -13.05 -21.04 -6.05
N LEU A 2 -12.05 -20.16 -6.04
CA LEU A 2 -11.54 -19.46 -7.24
C LEU A 2 -11.05 -20.53 -8.22
N ARG A 3 -11.88 -20.96 -9.16
CA ARG A 3 -11.51 -21.98 -10.15
C ARG A 3 -11.43 -21.31 -11.51
N MET A 4 -10.21 -21.07 -11.95
CA MET A 4 -9.89 -20.88 -13.36
C MET A 4 -9.57 -22.26 -13.93
N GLU A 5 -10.05 -22.55 -15.13
CA GLU A 5 -9.77 -23.82 -15.79
C GLU A 5 -8.26 -23.99 -15.97
N GLY A 6 -7.72 -25.14 -15.55
CA GLY A 6 -6.28 -25.43 -15.58
C GLY A 6 -5.45 -24.87 -14.42
N LEU A 7 -6.05 -24.22 -13.41
CA LEU A 7 -5.35 -23.79 -12.20
C LEU A 7 -5.83 -24.55 -10.95
N ASP A 8 -4.88 -25.06 -10.17
CA ASP A 8 -5.17 -25.59 -8.84
C ASP A 8 -5.28 -24.45 -7.81
N GLY A 9 -6.48 -24.28 -7.26
CA GLY A 9 -6.81 -23.17 -6.38
C GLY A 9 -6.46 -23.48 -4.93
N SER A 10 -5.59 -22.67 -4.33
CA SER A 10 -5.32 -22.70 -2.89
C SER A 10 -5.84 -21.44 -2.20
N THR A 11 -6.33 -21.57 -0.97
CA THR A 11 -6.77 -20.45 -0.15
C THR A 11 -6.05 -20.52 1.19
N VAL A 12 -5.70 -19.36 1.73
CA VAL A 12 -5.17 -19.18 3.09
C VAL A 12 -6.10 -18.20 3.79
N ARG A 13 -6.57 -18.55 4.98
CA ARG A 13 -7.50 -17.70 5.73
C ARG A 13 -6.92 -17.21 7.07
N PRO A 14 -7.38 -16.07 7.59
CA PRO A 14 -6.91 -15.56 8.88
C PRO A 14 -7.15 -16.53 10.04
N ASP A 15 -8.24 -17.31 10.02
CA ASP A 15 -8.57 -18.33 11.03
C ASP A 15 -7.62 -19.54 11.01
N GLU A 16 -6.88 -19.75 9.92
CA GLU A 16 -5.91 -20.84 9.78
C GLU A 16 -4.51 -20.45 10.27
N LEU A 17 -4.30 -19.21 10.71
CA LEU A 17 -2.98 -18.67 11.09
C LEU A 17 -2.30 -19.44 12.23
N SER A 18 -3.05 -20.09 13.12
CA SER A 18 -2.47 -20.93 14.17
C SER A 18 -1.58 -22.05 13.61
N SER A 19 -1.94 -22.60 12.45
CA SER A 19 -1.15 -23.63 11.76
C SER A 19 0.15 -23.12 11.13
N PHE A 20 0.35 -21.80 11.12
CA PHE A 20 1.56 -21.13 10.62
C PHE A 20 2.41 -20.55 11.74
N ALA A 21 1.99 -20.64 13.01
CA ALA A 21 2.63 -19.91 14.11
C ALA A 21 4.13 -20.24 14.26
N ALA A 22 4.50 -21.51 14.15
CA ALA A 22 5.90 -21.93 14.20
C ALA A 22 6.74 -21.29 13.07
N ASP A 23 6.23 -21.27 11.82
CA ASP A 23 6.96 -20.66 10.72
C ASP A 23 7.12 -19.14 10.88
N PHE A 24 6.15 -18.48 11.52
CA PHE A 24 6.22 -17.05 11.84
C PHE A 24 7.24 -16.77 12.93
N GLU A 25 7.32 -17.64 13.94
CA GLU A 25 8.34 -17.55 15.00
C GLU A 25 9.74 -17.76 14.42
N ASP A 26 9.92 -18.81 13.61
CA ASP A 26 11.18 -19.06 12.89
C ASP A 26 11.58 -17.86 12.02
N PHE A 27 10.62 -17.22 11.35
CA PHE A 27 10.88 -16.02 10.56
C PHE A 27 11.37 -14.85 11.42
N MET A 28 10.70 -14.59 12.55
CA MET A 28 11.08 -13.49 13.44
C MET A 28 12.47 -13.70 14.04
N GLU A 29 12.86 -14.95 14.29
CA GLU A 29 14.22 -15.29 14.75
C GLU A 29 15.28 -15.14 13.66
N GLN A 30 14.95 -15.47 12.41
CA GLN A 30 15.88 -15.41 11.27
C GLN A 30 15.97 -14.02 10.62
N SER A 31 14.98 -13.16 10.83
CA SER A 31 14.90 -11.86 10.18
C SER A 31 15.74 -10.81 10.91
N ASP A 32 16.90 -10.48 10.34
CA ASP A 32 17.78 -9.43 10.86
C ASP A 32 17.21 -8.00 10.69
N ASP A 33 16.31 -7.77 9.73
CA ASP A 33 15.74 -6.45 9.45
C ASP A 33 14.33 -6.29 10.01
N LEU A 34 14.18 -5.38 10.95
CA LEU A 34 12.90 -5.02 11.57
C LEU A 34 11.84 -4.53 10.57
N MET A 35 12.24 -4.09 9.37
CA MET A 35 11.31 -3.66 8.33
C MET A 35 10.68 -4.83 7.59
N ASP A 36 11.34 -5.99 7.53
CA ASP A 36 10.79 -7.23 6.99
C ASP A 36 9.64 -7.71 7.87
N ASN A 37 9.72 -7.42 9.17
CA ASN A 37 8.65 -7.69 10.13
C ASN A 37 7.36 -6.90 9.89
N ARG A 38 7.36 -5.93 8.96
CA ARG A 38 6.13 -5.25 8.52
C ARG A 38 5.43 -5.92 7.35
N ILE A 39 6.04 -6.93 6.72
CA ILE A 39 5.41 -7.73 5.66
C ILE A 39 4.50 -8.83 6.24
N HIS A 40 4.65 -9.16 7.53
CA HIS A 40 4.26 -10.42 8.17
C HIS A 40 2.93 -11.10 7.78
N ASN A 41 1.90 -10.39 7.35
CA ASN A 41 0.56 -10.96 7.57
C ASN A 41 -0.07 -11.62 6.35
N VAL A 42 0.20 -11.17 5.12
CA VAL A 42 -0.38 -11.81 3.93
C VAL A 42 0.71 -12.43 3.04
N PRO A 43 1.72 -11.68 2.59
CA PRO A 43 2.75 -12.24 1.71
C PRO A 43 3.55 -13.36 2.38
N LEU A 44 3.94 -13.18 3.65
CA LEU A 44 4.65 -14.20 4.41
C LEU A 44 3.85 -15.51 4.52
N THR A 45 2.56 -15.44 4.90
CA THR A 45 1.70 -16.63 4.95
C THR A 45 1.55 -17.27 3.58
N MET A 46 1.47 -16.47 2.50
CA MET A 46 1.44 -16.99 1.14
C MET A 46 2.74 -17.71 0.76
N TYR A 47 3.91 -17.18 1.13
CA TYR A 47 5.21 -17.82 0.86
C TYR A 47 5.39 -19.13 1.63
N ILE A 48 5.03 -19.15 2.92
CA ILE A 48 5.03 -20.39 3.71
C ILE A 48 4.09 -21.43 3.08
N ALA A 49 2.87 -21.01 2.72
CA ALA A 49 1.89 -21.87 2.08
C ALA A 49 2.34 -22.39 0.70
N ALA A 50 3.10 -21.59 -0.05
CA ALA A 50 3.70 -21.96 -1.33
C ALA A 50 4.84 -22.96 -1.13
N ARG A 51 5.75 -22.70 -0.18
CA ARG A 51 6.86 -23.59 0.18
C ARG A 51 6.36 -24.96 0.64
N ARG A 52 5.35 -25.00 1.52
CA ARG A 52 4.71 -26.25 2.01
C ARG A 52 4.13 -27.10 0.87
N ARG A 53 3.79 -26.48 -0.27
CA ARG A 53 3.31 -27.14 -1.49
C ARG A 53 4.41 -27.44 -2.52
N GLY A 54 5.68 -27.16 -2.20
CA GLY A 54 6.80 -27.36 -3.11
C GLY A 54 6.84 -26.37 -4.28
N VAL A 55 6.10 -25.26 -4.21
CA VAL A 55 6.19 -24.17 -5.19
C VAL A 55 7.52 -23.47 -5.01
N LYS A 56 8.24 -23.23 -6.12
CA LYS A 56 9.52 -22.50 -6.10
C LYS A 56 9.43 -21.12 -6.70
N ILE A 57 8.54 -20.92 -7.67
CA ILE A 57 8.36 -19.65 -8.37
C ILE A 57 6.95 -19.14 -8.09
N MET A 58 6.84 -17.92 -7.60
CA MET A 58 5.56 -17.30 -7.28
C MET A 58 5.40 -16.00 -8.09
N LEU A 59 4.34 -15.93 -8.89
CA LEU A 59 3.93 -14.68 -9.54
C LEU A 59 3.09 -13.88 -8.54
N ASP A 60 3.56 -12.70 -8.15
CA ASP A 60 2.81 -11.85 -7.22
C ASP A 60 2.11 -10.67 -7.93
N GLY A 61 1.30 -9.94 -7.16
CA GLY A 61 0.48 -8.84 -7.64
C GLY A 61 1.14 -7.46 -7.53
N ILE A 62 2.41 -7.35 -7.17
CA ILE A 62 3.04 -6.05 -6.84
C ILE A 62 3.78 -5.48 -8.04
N PRO A 63 3.74 -4.16 -8.27
CA PRO A 63 2.88 -3.13 -7.68
C PRO A 63 1.66 -2.89 -8.58
N GLY A 64 0.82 -3.91 -8.78
CA GLY A 64 -0.30 -3.86 -9.72
C GLY A 64 -1.23 -2.67 -9.52
N ASP A 65 -1.43 -2.21 -8.28
CA ASP A 65 -2.23 -1.03 -7.96
C ASP A 65 -1.69 0.25 -8.61
N ASN A 66 -0.37 0.42 -8.65
CA ASN A 66 0.26 1.58 -9.27
C ASN A 66 0.22 1.51 -10.80
N VAL A 67 0.23 0.30 -11.35
CA VAL A 67 0.28 0.04 -12.80
C VAL A 67 -1.11 0.10 -13.42
N VAL A 68 -2.08 -0.67 -12.91
CA VAL A 68 -3.41 -0.80 -13.53
C VAL A 68 -4.48 0.15 -12.96
N SER A 69 -4.16 0.89 -11.89
CA SER A 69 -5.07 1.88 -11.30
C SER A 69 -4.52 3.30 -11.41
N GLN A 70 -5.33 4.25 -10.94
CA GLN A 70 -4.94 5.64 -10.75
C GLN A 70 -5.22 6.04 -9.29
N GLY A 71 -4.28 6.74 -8.66
CA GLY A 71 -4.50 7.30 -7.33
C GLY A 71 -5.66 8.31 -7.34
N MET A 72 -6.42 8.38 -6.24
CA MET A 72 -7.67 9.18 -6.12
C MET A 72 -7.49 10.69 -6.33
N GLY A 73 -6.25 11.19 -6.40
CA GLY A 73 -5.93 12.58 -6.73
C GLY A 73 -6.36 13.01 -8.15
N TYR A 74 -6.78 12.08 -9.02
CA TYR A 74 -7.22 12.41 -10.38
C TYR A 74 -8.42 13.37 -10.44
N ILE A 75 -9.27 13.43 -9.40
CA ILE A 75 -10.40 14.40 -9.31
C ILE A 75 -9.88 15.83 -9.44
N ALA A 76 -8.74 16.15 -8.82
CA ALA A 76 -8.14 17.49 -8.89
C ALA A 76 -7.74 17.88 -10.33
N PHE A 77 -7.35 16.91 -11.16
CA PHE A 77 -7.06 17.15 -12.58
C PHE A 77 -8.34 17.38 -13.39
N LEU A 78 -9.41 16.63 -13.09
CA LEU A 78 -10.72 16.85 -13.72
C LEU A 78 -11.28 18.24 -13.41
N MET A 79 -11.13 18.70 -12.16
CA MET A 79 -11.51 20.06 -11.75
C MET A 79 -10.68 21.12 -12.48
N ARG A 80 -9.35 20.97 -12.54
CA ARG A 80 -8.47 21.87 -13.31
C ARG A 80 -8.84 21.93 -14.79
N ALA A 81 -9.24 20.81 -15.37
CA ALA A 81 -9.68 20.72 -16.77
C ALA A 81 -11.12 21.20 -17.01
N GLY A 82 -11.82 21.74 -16.00
CA GLY A 82 -13.20 22.21 -16.12
C GLY A 82 -14.25 21.09 -16.22
N LYS A 83 -13.88 19.83 -16.03
CA LYS A 83 -14.77 18.66 -16.12
C LYS A 83 -15.53 18.43 -14.80
N TRP A 84 -16.21 19.45 -14.31
CA TRP A 84 -16.86 19.48 -12.99
C TRP A 84 -17.91 18.38 -12.80
N ARG A 85 -18.75 18.12 -13.81
CA ARG A 85 -19.76 17.05 -13.76
C ARG A 85 -19.14 15.67 -13.55
N THR A 86 -18.06 15.39 -14.29
CA THR A 86 -17.30 14.14 -14.14
C THR A 86 -16.61 14.09 -12.78
N ALA A 87 -15.99 15.19 -12.34
CA ALA A 87 -15.33 15.26 -11.03
C ALA A 87 -16.30 14.95 -9.87
N VAL A 88 -17.51 15.51 -9.91
CA VAL A 88 -18.55 15.22 -8.91
C VAL A 88 -19.04 13.78 -9.01
N SER A 89 -19.31 13.26 -10.21
CA SER A 89 -19.73 11.87 -10.40
C SER A 89 -18.70 10.87 -9.86
N GLU A 90 -17.41 11.14 -10.07
CA GLU A 90 -16.31 10.31 -9.58
C GLU A 90 -16.14 10.43 -8.06
N ALA A 91 -16.26 11.64 -7.50
CA ALA A 91 -16.22 11.86 -6.06
C ALA A 91 -17.38 11.15 -5.33
N VAL A 92 -18.58 11.15 -5.92
CA VAL A 92 -19.74 10.39 -5.41
C VAL A 92 -19.43 8.89 -5.42
N GLY A 93 -18.85 8.36 -6.50
CA GLY A 93 -18.44 6.97 -6.59
C GLY A 93 -17.42 6.59 -5.51
N ILE A 94 -16.40 7.42 -5.30
CA ILE A 94 -15.37 7.21 -4.27
C ILE A 94 -15.98 7.21 -2.87
N SER A 95 -16.83 8.20 -2.55
CA SER A 95 -17.51 8.27 -1.25
C SER A 95 -18.37 7.03 -1.00
N ARG A 96 -19.12 6.55 -2.01
CA ARG A 96 -19.94 5.33 -1.86
C ARG A 96 -19.13 4.06 -1.61
N ILE A 97 -17.95 3.94 -2.21
CA ILE A 97 -17.16 2.69 -2.21
C ILE A 97 -16.14 2.64 -1.07
N TYR A 98 -15.38 3.72 -0.87
CA TYR A 98 -14.21 3.71 0.01
C TYR A 98 -14.49 4.29 1.39
N ASP A 99 -15.37 5.28 1.47
CA ASP A 99 -15.59 6.02 2.70
C ASP A 99 -17.03 6.53 2.80
N PRO A 100 -18.00 5.62 2.98
CA PRO A 100 -19.42 5.98 3.04
C PRO A 100 -19.74 6.89 4.23
N TYR A 101 -18.86 6.92 5.24
CA TYR A 101 -19.02 7.75 6.43
C TYR A 101 -18.40 9.14 6.27
N ARG A 102 -17.54 9.37 5.27
CA ARG A 102 -17.05 10.72 4.97
C ARG A 102 -18.00 11.47 4.05
N PRO A 103 -18.30 12.73 4.39
CA PRO A 103 -19.19 13.53 3.56
C PRO A 103 -18.52 13.89 2.24
N LEU A 104 -19.29 13.84 1.14
CA LEU A 104 -18.84 14.14 -0.22
C LEU A 104 -18.08 15.47 -0.34
N TRP A 105 -18.56 16.50 0.38
CA TRP A 105 -17.97 17.83 0.34
C TRP A 105 -16.51 17.84 0.79
N GLU A 106 -16.11 16.93 1.70
CA GLU A 106 -14.73 16.85 2.17
C GLU A 106 -13.80 16.37 1.05
N THR A 107 -14.22 15.37 0.29
CA THR A 107 -13.49 14.86 -0.88
C THR A 107 -13.38 15.93 -1.97
N LEU A 108 -14.49 16.63 -2.25
CA LEU A 108 -14.51 17.72 -3.21
C LEU A 108 -13.62 18.88 -2.76
N TYR A 109 -13.69 19.27 -1.49
CA TYR A 109 -12.87 20.34 -0.90
C TYR A 109 -11.38 20.02 -0.98
N LYS A 110 -10.98 18.80 -0.57
CA LYS A 110 -9.58 18.34 -0.68
C LYS A 110 -9.09 18.36 -2.12
N SER A 111 -9.93 17.93 -3.06
CA SER A 111 -9.62 17.92 -4.49
C SER A 111 -9.53 19.33 -5.09
N ALA A 112 -10.44 20.22 -4.72
CA ALA A 112 -10.45 21.62 -5.14
C ALA A 112 -9.22 22.36 -4.59
N ARG A 113 -8.88 22.14 -3.32
CA ARG A 113 -7.66 22.66 -2.72
C ARG A 113 -6.42 22.14 -3.45
N ALA A 114 -6.37 20.85 -3.81
CA ALA A 114 -5.26 20.32 -4.59
C ALA A 114 -5.18 20.91 -6.01
N ALA A 115 -6.33 21.19 -6.63
CA ALA A 115 -6.47 21.75 -7.97
C ALA A 115 -6.08 23.24 -8.07
N PHE A 116 -6.54 24.06 -7.12
CA PHE A 116 -6.52 25.52 -7.23
C PHE A 116 -5.71 26.24 -6.16
N ALA A 117 -5.23 25.56 -5.11
CA ALA A 117 -4.42 26.24 -4.11
C ALA A 117 -3.14 26.81 -4.75
N PRO A 118 -2.89 28.12 -4.61
CA PRO A 118 -1.73 28.75 -5.21
C PRO A 118 -0.44 28.14 -4.64
N ALA A 119 0.63 28.17 -5.42
CA ALA A 119 1.92 27.60 -5.01
C ALA A 119 2.42 28.20 -3.69
N TRP A 120 2.28 29.52 -3.51
CA TRP A 120 2.62 30.20 -2.26
C TRP A 120 1.73 29.76 -1.09
N GLY A 121 0.44 29.50 -1.31
CA GLY A 121 -0.48 29.05 -0.26
C GLY A 121 -0.17 27.62 0.19
N ARG A 122 0.17 26.74 -0.76
CA ARG A 122 0.67 25.38 -0.46
C ARG A 122 2.00 25.43 0.27
N TRP A 123 2.91 26.29 -0.17
CA TRP A 123 4.20 26.53 0.50
C TRP A 123 3.99 27.05 1.93
N LEU A 124 3.11 28.03 2.13
CA LEU A 124 2.85 28.65 3.42
C LEU A 124 2.25 27.65 4.40
N TRP A 125 1.17 26.95 4.01
CA TRP A 125 0.56 25.89 4.81
C TRP A 125 1.59 24.81 5.18
N ARG A 126 2.46 24.45 4.23
CA ARG A 126 3.53 23.47 4.42
C ARG A 126 4.61 23.92 5.40
N ASN A 127 4.93 25.21 5.48
CA ASN A 127 5.97 25.72 6.38
C ASN A 127 5.44 26.14 7.76
N ILE A 128 4.14 26.46 7.86
CA ILE A 128 3.51 26.86 9.13
C ILE A 128 3.11 25.64 9.98
N HIS A 129 2.66 24.53 9.36
CA HIS A 129 2.15 23.39 10.14
C HIS A 129 3.29 22.57 10.76
N PRO A 130 3.38 22.45 12.09
CA PRO A 130 4.49 21.79 12.80
C PRO A 130 4.65 20.31 12.40
N ARG A 131 3.55 19.62 12.09
CA ARG A 131 3.55 18.24 11.57
C ARG A 131 4.31 18.04 10.25
N ASN A 132 4.64 19.12 9.54
CA ASN A 132 5.41 19.08 8.29
C ASN A 132 6.90 19.43 8.49
N LYS A 133 7.33 19.71 9.73
CA LYS A 133 8.73 19.97 10.07
C LYS A 133 9.37 18.66 10.56
N PRO A 134 10.39 18.13 9.86
CA PRO A 134 11.06 16.89 10.27
C PRO A 134 11.62 16.95 11.69
N SER A 135 12.07 18.12 12.14
CA SER A 135 12.60 18.35 13.48
C SER A 135 11.55 18.18 14.58
N GLU A 136 10.31 18.63 14.34
CA GLU A 136 9.23 18.50 15.33
C GLU A 136 8.72 17.06 15.38
N ALA A 137 8.67 16.38 14.22
CA ALA A 137 8.31 14.96 14.17
C ALA A 137 9.27 14.06 14.96
N ILE A 138 10.56 14.44 15.08
CA ILE A 138 11.54 13.73 15.91
C ILE A 138 11.31 14.03 17.40
N LYS A 139 11.02 15.29 17.76
CA LYS A 139 10.73 15.69 19.16
C LYS A 139 9.49 15.00 19.72
N ASP A 140 8.46 14.84 18.90
CA ASP A 140 7.22 14.16 19.27
C ASP A 140 7.33 12.62 19.16
N SER A 141 8.52 12.08 18.84
CA SER A 141 8.72 10.65 18.64
C SER A 141 9.26 9.97 19.90
N ILE A 142 9.01 8.66 20.00
CA ILE A 142 9.60 7.77 21.00
C ILE A 142 11.09 7.45 20.75
N ILE A 143 11.70 8.03 19.72
CA ILE A 143 13.08 7.72 19.32
C ILE A 143 14.05 8.53 20.18
N ASP A 144 15.02 7.85 20.81
CA ASP A 144 16.10 8.50 21.55
C ASP A 144 16.79 9.59 20.68
N PRO A 145 16.92 10.84 21.17
CA PRO A 145 17.53 11.92 20.41
C PRO A 145 18.98 11.65 20.01
N GLY A 146 19.76 10.98 20.87
CA GLY A 146 21.13 10.62 20.58
C GLY A 146 21.22 9.63 19.41
N PHE A 147 20.38 8.61 19.42
CA PHE A 147 20.24 7.66 18.31
C PHE A 147 19.76 8.34 17.03
N ALA A 148 18.77 9.22 17.12
CA ALA A 148 18.23 9.95 15.97
C ALA A 148 19.30 10.79 15.25
N GLN A 149 20.22 11.39 16.01
CA GLN A 149 21.38 12.10 15.46
C GLN A 149 22.40 11.14 14.84
N ARG A 150 22.74 10.04 15.53
CA ARG A 150 23.72 9.05 15.03
C ARG A 150 23.35 8.46 13.68
N VAL A 151 22.06 8.19 13.44
CA VAL A 151 21.59 7.57 12.17
C VAL A 151 21.05 8.58 11.16
N ASP A 152 21.21 9.88 11.43
CA ASP A 152 20.72 11.00 10.62
C ASP A 152 19.24 10.85 10.20
N VAL A 153 18.36 10.66 11.18
CA VAL A 153 16.91 10.56 10.93
C VAL A 153 16.40 11.81 10.22
N LEU A 154 16.91 12.98 10.59
CA LEU A 154 16.50 14.26 10.00
C LEU A 154 16.84 14.31 8.50
N GLY A 155 18.07 14.00 8.11
CA GLY A 155 18.49 13.97 6.70
C GLY A 155 17.72 12.94 5.88
N ARG A 156 17.39 11.78 6.47
CA ARG A 156 16.53 10.76 5.85
C ARG A 156 15.10 11.25 5.65
N LEU A 157 14.51 11.91 6.64
CA LEU A 157 13.17 12.51 6.52
C LEU A 157 13.15 13.62 5.47
N GLU A 158 14.18 14.44 5.41
CA GLU A 158 14.32 15.50 4.39
C GLU A 158 14.49 14.89 2.98
N THR A 159 15.28 13.81 2.84
CA THR A 159 15.44 13.07 1.59
C THR A 159 14.11 12.45 1.14
N ARG A 160 13.40 11.77 2.04
CA ARG A 160 12.05 11.25 1.79
C ARG A 160 11.11 12.37 1.37
N ARG A 161 11.17 13.52 2.03
CA ARG A 161 10.35 14.70 1.72
C ARG A 161 10.64 15.24 0.32
N ARG A 162 11.91 15.33 -0.10
CA ARG A 162 12.29 15.73 -1.47
C ARG A 162 11.76 14.74 -2.50
N ASN A 163 11.91 13.44 -2.24
CA ASN A 163 11.49 12.38 -3.15
C ASN A 163 9.96 12.18 -3.23
N THR A 164 9.23 12.56 -2.18
CA THR A 164 7.75 12.49 -2.13
C THR A 164 7.10 13.75 -2.74
N HIS A 165 7.88 14.81 -2.95
CA HIS A 165 7.39 16.09 -3.47
C HIS A 165 8.22 16.63 -4.66
N PRO A 166 8.44 15.85 -5.73
CA PRO A 166 8.67 16.49 -7.01
C PRO A 166 7.47 17.39 -7.30
N THR A 167 7.71 18.47 -8.02
CA THR A 167 6.73 19.47 -8.45
C THR A 167 5.36 18.84 -8.73
N PRO A 168 4.24 19.39 -8.24
CA PRO A 168 2.94 18.74 -8.39
C PRO A 168 2.69 18.36 -9.85
N PRO A 169 2.33 17.10 -10.14
CA PRO A 169 2.19 16.65 -11.52
C PRO A 169 1.16 17.49 -12.28
N THR A 170 1.49 17.79 -13.54
CA THR A 170 0.66 18.60 -14.42
C THR A 170 -0.44 17.76 -15.04
N THR A 171 -0.10 16.52 -15.39
CA THR A 171 -1.05 15.56 -15.98
C THR A 171 -1.32 14.34 -15.09
N ILE A 172 -2.46 13.67 -15.33
CA ILE A 172 -2.81 12.42 -14.63
C ILE A 172 -1.78 11.32 -14.92
N ARG A 173 -1.22 11.31 -16.14
CA ARG A 173 -0.18 10.35 -16.57
C ARG A 173 1.14 10.59 -15.83
N GLU A 174 1.60 11.83 -15.75
CA GLU A 174 2.78 12.20 -14.94
C GLU A 174 2.61 11.76 -13.50
N ALA A 175 1.44 12.02 -12.89
CA ALA A 175 1.18 11.61 -11.51
C ALA A 175 1.30 10.09 -11.31
N GLN A 176 0.91 9.30 -12.31
CA GLN A 176 1.09 7.85 -12.27
C GLN A 176 2.56 7.46 -12.46
N PHE A 177 3.25 8.08 -13.42
CA PHE A 177 4.67 7.84 -13.67
C PHE A 177 5.53 8.17 -12.43
N ASP A 178 5.27 9.29 -11.77
CA ASP A 178 5.93 9.67 -10.51
C ASP A 178 5.65 8.63 -9.41
N SER A 179 4.43 8.11 -9.35
CA SER A 179 4.06 7.05 -8.39
C SER A 179 4.79 5.73 -8.64
N LEU A 180 5.14 5.41 -9.89
CA LEU A 180 5.87 4.20 -10.27
C LEU A 180 7.37 4.34 -10.06
N ASN A 181 7.92 5.54 -10.27
CA ASN A 181 9.34 5.84 -10.02
C ASN A 181 9.66 6.18 -8.56
N ALA A 182 8.64 6.17 -7.70
CA ALA A 182 8.82 6.52 -6.32
C ALA A 182 9.68 5.46 -5.60
N PRO A 183 10.67 5.86 -4.77
CA PRO A 183 11.61 4.92 -4.14
C PRO A 183 10.98 3.81 -3.29
N TYR A 184 9.74 4.01 -2.83
CA TYR A 184 9.04 3.00 -2.04
C TYR A 184 8.69 1.75 -2.87
N ILE A 185 8.58 1.85 -4.19
CA ILE A 185 8.33 0.69 -5.05
C ILE A 185 9.54 -0.23 -5.01
N THR A 186 10.74 0.29 -5.25
CA THR A 186 12.00 -0.46 -5.15
C THR A 186 12.15 -1.07 -3.77
N ALA A 187 11.97 -0.28 -2.71
CA ALA A 187 12.08 -0.78 -1.34
C ALA A 187 11.04 -1.85 -1.01
N ALA A 188 9.85 -1.80 -1.62
CA ALA A 188 8.84 -2.85 -1.46
C ALA A 188 9.27 -4.13 -2.18
N LEU A 189 9.73 -4.05 -3.43
CA LEU A 189 10.19 -5.21 -4.20
C LEU A 189 11.35 -5.93 -3.49
N GLU A 190 12.39 -5.20 -3.09
CA GLU A 190 13.54 -5.76 -2.36
C GLU A 190 13.12 -6.47 -1.07
N ARG A 191 12.14 -5.91 -0.35
CA ARG A 191 11.64 -6.48 0.88
C ARG A 191 10.85 -7.76 0.63
N TYR A 192 10.01 -7.78 -0.41
CA TYR A 192 9.25 -8.97 -0.79
C TYR A 192 10.17 -10.09 -1.24
N ASP A 193 11.19 -9.78 -2.05
CA ASP A 193 12.20 -10.73 -2.51
C ASP A 193 12.99 -11.32 -1.34
N ARG A 194 13.39 -10.51 -0.37
CA ARG A 194 14.13 -11.00 0.81
C ARG A 194 13.29 -11.94 1.68
N VAL A 195 12.04 -11.58 1.94
CA VAL A 195 11.11 -12.44 2.70
C VAL A 195 10.81 -13.73 1.93
N ALA A 196 10.65 -13.67 0.61
CA ALA A 196 10.44 -14.86 -0.22
C ALA A 196 11.69 -15.77 -0.22
N ALA A 197 12.89 -15.19 -0.28
CA ALA A 197 14.15 -15.92 -0.30
C ALA A 197 14.39 -16.77 0.96
N ILE A 198 13.96 -16.29 2.15
CA ILE A 198 14.00 -17.07 3.41
C ILE A 198 13.27 -18.41 3.25
N TYR A 199 12.18 -18.43 2.48
CA TYR A 199 11.40 -19.63 2.19
C TYR A 199 11.79 -20.32 0.87
N SER A 200 12.93 -19.94 0.28
CA SER A 200 13.39 -20.45 -1.02
C SER A 200 12.36 -20.27 -2.15
N ILE A 201 11.60 -19.18 -2.09
CA ILE A 201 10.65 -18.77 -3.12
C ILE A 201 11.30 -17.68 -3.99
N GLU A 202 11.28 -17.89 -5.30
CA GLU A 202 11.60 -16.87 -6.29
C GLU A 202 10.31 -16.12 -6.68
N THR A 203 10.22 -14.87 -6.25
CA THR A 203 9.16 -13.94 -6.63
C THR A 203 9.36 -13.42 -8.05
N ARG A 204 8.27 -13.31 -8.79
CA ARG A 204 8.23 -12.63 -10.09
C ARG A 204 7.08 -11.63 -10.04
N HIS A 205 7.30 -10.46 -10.61
CA HIS A 205 6.34 -9.35 -10.58
C HIS A 205 5.82 -9.05 -12.00
N PRO A 206 4.82 -9.78 -12.53
CA PRO A 206 4.29 -9.56 -13.88
C PRO A 206 3.84 -8.12 -14.13
N PHE A 207 3.36 -7.42 -13.10
CA PHE A 207 2.96 -6.02 -13.20
C PHE A 207 4.13 -5.06 -13.47
N MET A 208 5.37 -5.48 -13.21
CA MET A 208 6.59 -4.73 -13.53
C MET A 208 7.16 -5.06 -14.93
N ASP A 209 6.49 -5.89 -15.73
CA ASP A 209 6.88 -6.05 -17.14
C ASP A 209 6.79 -4.68 -17.83
N ARG A 210 7.91 -4.25 -18.41
CA ARG A 210 8.04 -2.94 -19.05
C ARG A 210 6.94 -2.68 -20.08
N ARG A 211 6.55 -3.69 -20.87
CA ARG A 211 5.52 -3.55 -21.92
C ARG A 211 4.15 -3.32 -21.31
N LEU A 212 3.86 -4.01 -20.20
CA LEU A 212 2.60 -3.82 -19.47
C LEU A 212 2.54 -2.44 -18.83
N VAL A 213 3.64 -1.99 -18.21
CA VAL A 213 3.74 -0.64 -17.63
C VAL A 213 3.54 0.44 -18.69
N GLU A 214 4.26 0.36 -19.82
CA GLU A 214 4.14 1.29 -20.94
C GLU A 214 2.70 1.31 -21.50
N PHE A 215 2.08 0.15 -21.67
CA PHE A 215 0.68 0.02 -22.09
C PHE A 215 -0.28 0.71 -21.10
N CYS A 216 -0.16 0.42 -19.80
CA CYS A 216 -1.04 0.99 -18.79
C CYS A 216 -0.83 2.51 -18.58
N LEU A 217 0.38 3.02 -18.78
CA LEU A 217 0.65 4.47 -18.81
C LEU A 217 0.02 5.15 -20.03
N ALA A 218 -0.04 4.44 -21.17
CA ALA A 218 -0.67 4.95 -22.38
C ALA A 218 -2.21 5.00 -22.27
N LEU A 219 -2.82 4.11 -21.48
CA LEU A 219 -4.27 4.03 -21.32
C LEU A 219 -4.91 5.34 -20.82
N PRO A 220 -6.13 5.68 -21.31
CA PRO A 220 -6.90 6.79 -20.75
C PRO A 220 -7.24 6.50 -19.29
N TRP A 221 -7.29 7.55 -18.47
CA TRP A 221 -7.55 7.42 -17.03
C TRP A 221 -8.88 6.71 -16.72
N THR A 222 -9.89 6.86 -17.59
CA THR A 222 -11.21 6.22 -17.47
C THR A 222 -11.16 4.69 -17.54
N LYS A 223 -10.11 4.12 -18.12
CA LYS A 223 -9.87 2.67 -18.14
C LYS A 223 -9.15 2.18 -16.90
N LYS A 224 -8.60 3.08 -16.07
CA LYS A 224 -7.96 2.73 -14.80
C LYS A 224 -8.90 2.93 -13.63
N VAL A 225 -9.69 3.99 -13.66
CA VAL A 225 -10.69 4.32 -12.63
C VAL A 225 -11.99 4.79 -13.26
N HIS A 226 -13.12 4.37 -12.68
CA HIS A 226 -14.44 4.78 -13.15
C HIS A 226 -15.50 4.67 -12.05
N ARG A 227 -16.22 5.76 -11.80
CA ARG A 227 -17.26 5.88 -10.76
C ARG A 227 -16.79 5.33 -9.41
N GLY A 228 -15.55 5.67 -9.05
CA GLY A 228 -14.90 5.18 -7.85
C GLY A 228 -14.32 3.77 -7.93
N PHE A 229 -14.69 2.92 -8.88
CA PHE A 229 -14.01 1.64 -9.05
C PHE A 229 -12.58 1.85 -9.53
N SER A 230 -11.64 1.14 -8.89
CA SER A 230 -10.25 1.06 -9.30
C SER A 230 -9.99 -0.17 -10.17
N LYS A 231 -8.87 -0.16 -10.90
CA LYS A 231 -8.39 -1.28 -11.74
C LYS A 231 -9.43 -1.71 -12.79
N VAL A 232 -10.14 -0.75 -13.37
CA VAL A 232 -11.28 -1.02 -14.29
C VAL A 232 -10.85 -1.94 -15.44
N VAL A 233 -9.73 -1.66 -16.08
CA VAL A 233 -9.18 -2.49 -17.17
C VAL A 233 -8.95 -3.94 -16.73
N LEU A 234 -8.44 -4.16 -15.51
CA LEU A 234 -8.21 -5.50 -15.00
C LEU A 234 -9.55 -6.22 -14.76
N ARG A 235 -10.56 -5.52 -14.24
CA ARG A 235 -11.92 -6.06 -14.06
C ARG A 235 -12.63 -6.35 -15.38
N GLU A 236 -12.36 -5.57 -16.43
CA GLU A 236 -12.87 -5.82 -17.78
C GLU A 236 -12.21 -7.09 -18.37
N VAL A 237 -10.88 -7.18 -18.32
CA VAL A 237 -10.11 -8.30 -18.91
C VAL A 237 -10.33 -9.63 -18.18
N THR A 238 -10.60 -9.58 -16.87
CA THR A 238 -10.85 -10.79 -16.06
C THR A 238 -12.32 -11.23 -16.02
N ALA A 239 -13.20 -10.55 -16.78
CA ALA A 239 -14.60 -10.94 -16.88
C ALA A 239 -14.74 -12.37 -17.42
N GLY A 240 -15.46 -13.22 -16.70
CA GLY A 240 -15.62 -14.64 -17.03
C GLY A 240 -14.40 -15.52 -16.71
N LEU A 241 -13.26 -14.93 -16.31
CA LEU A 241 -12.07 -15.68 -15.90
C LEU A 241 -12.06 -15.97 -14.41
N ILE A 242 -12.43 -14.99 -13.58
CA ILE A 242 -12.50 -15.14 -12.12
C ILE A 242 -13.95 -15.01 -11.63
N PRO A 243 -14.29 -15.60 -10.47
CA PRO A 243 -15.60 -15.42 -9.82
C PRO A 243 -16.02 -13.95 -9.75
N GLU A 244 -17.29 -13.70 -10.09
CA GLU A 244 -17.82 -12.35 -10.20
C GLU A 244 -17.75 -11.59 -8.88
N GLU A 245 -17.88 -12.29 -7.76
CA GLU A 245 -17.79 -11.73 -6.42
C GLU A 245 -16.43 -11.10 -6.16
N VAL A 246 -15.35 -11.76 -6.60
CA VAL A 246 -13.97 -11.24 -6.51
C VAL A 246 -13.76 -10.11 -7.51
N ARG A 247 -14.21 -10.29 -8.75
CA ARG A 247 -14.05 -9.30 -9.83
C ARG A 247 -14.77 -7.99 -9.56
N SER A 248 -15.95 -8.03 -8.95
CA SER A 248 -16.82 -6.88 -8.69
C SER A 248 -16.64 -6.28 -7.31
N THR A 249 -15.79 -6.87 -6.45
CA THR A 249 -15.55 -6.38 -5.09
C THR A 249 -15.12 -4.90 -5.16
N PRO A 250 -15.93 -3.95 -4.65
CA PRO A 250 -15.75 -2.53 -4.90
C PRO A 250 -14.52 -1.98 -4.14
N TYR A 251 -14.30 -2.51 -2.94
CA TYR A 251 -13.11 -2.26 -2.14
C TYR A 251 -12.63 -3.58 -1.56
N CYS A 252 -11.42 -4.01 -1.93
CA CYS A 252 -10.73 -5.03 -1.18
C CYS A 252 -10.33 -4.36 0.14
N GLN A 253 -11.09 -4.61 1.21
CA GLN A 253 -10.69 -4.22 2.55
C GLN A 253 -9.24 -4.67 2.75
N HIS A 254 -8.40 -3.83 3.37
CA HIS A 254 -6.99 -4.17 3.58
C HIS A 254 -6.89 -5.48 4.39
N ILE A 255 -6.84 -6.62 3.69
CA ILE A 255 -7.02 -7.97 4.27
C ILE A 255 -5.94 -8.23 5.32
N GLY A 256 -4.77 -7.62 5.14
CA GLY A 256 -3.69 -7.65 6.12
C GLY A 256 -4.11 -7.26 7.53
N ARG A 257 -5.15 -6.42 7.73
CA ARG A 257 -5.66 -6.11 9.08
C ARG A 257 -6.24 -7.34 9.77
N PHE A 258 -6.96 -8.19 9.04
CA PHE A 258 -7.54 -9.41 9.61
C PHE A 258 -6.46 -10.42 9.99
N PHE A 259 -5.45 -10.58 9.15
CA PHE A 259 -4.29 -11.41 9.46
C PHE A 259 -3.47 -10.83 10.63
N SER A 260 -3.24 -9.51 10.67
CA SER A 260 -2.61 -8.84 11.82
C SER A 260 -3.37 -9.13 13.10
N HIS A 261 -4.70 -8.94 13.07
CA HIS A 261 -5.53 -9.10 14.25
C HIS A 261 -5.51 -10.55 14.74
N ALA A 262 -5.68 -11.51 13.84
CA ALA A 262 -5.58 -12.93 14.17
C ALA A 262 -4.21 -13.30 14.77
N TRP A 263 -3.11 -12.79 14.21
CA TRP A 263 -1.77 -13.01 14.78
C TRP A 263 -1.62 -12.43 16.20
N PHE A 264 -2.06 -11.18 16.40
CA PHE A 264 -2.00 -10.56 17.73
C PHE A 264 -2.88 -11.27 18.75
N THR A 265 -4.06 -11.75 18.35
CA THR A 265 -4.92 -12.56 19.23
C THR A 265 -4.25 -13.89 19.59
N LEU A 266 -3.59 -14.56 18.65
CA LEU A 266 -2.86 -15.81 18.92
C LEU A 266 -1.69 -15.60 19.90
N ARG A 267 -1.06 -14.42 19.88
CA ARG A 267 0.10 -14.09 20.73
C ARG A 267 -0.25 -13.17 21.90
N GLN A 268 -1.53 -13.02 22.23
CA GLN A 268 -1.97 -12.05 23.25
C GLN A 268 -1.28 -12.29 24.60
N GLU A 269 -1.28 -13.53 25.10
CA GLU A 269 -0.65 -13.89 26.37
C GLU A 269 0.86 -13.60 26.37
N TYR A 270 1.57 -13.94 25.29
CA TYR A 270 2.99 -13.65 25.15
C TYR A 270 3.28 -12.15 25.14
N ILE A 271 2.46 -11.36 24.45
CA ILE A 271 2.61 -9.90 24.39
C ILE A 271 2.35 -9.30 25.78
N GLU A 272 1.29 -9.72 26.46
CA GLU A 272 0.96 -9.27 27.81
C GLU A 272 2.07 -9.62 28.81
N ASP A 273 2.60 -10.84 28.76
CA ASP A 273 3.74 -11.28 29.58
C ASP A 273 4.99 -10.43 29.31
N THR A 274 5.36 -10.24 28.04
CA THR A 274 6.53 -9.44 27.65
C THR A 274 6.40 -7.99 28.12
N VAL A 275 5.21 -7.40 27.95
CA VAL A 275 4.93 -6.01 28.36
C VAL A 275 4.97 -5.87 29.88
N ASN A 276 4.38 -6.80 30.62
CA ASN A 276 4.27 -6.70 32.08
C ASN A 276 5.56 -7.11 32.81
N ASN A 277 6.32 -8.06 32.28
CA ASN A 277 7.44 -8.69 32.99
C ASN A 277 8.82 -8.39 32.39
N HIS A 278 8.90 -7.91 31.14
CA HIS A 278 10.19 -7.72 30.45
C HIS A 278 10.45 -6.28 29.97
N LEU A 279 9.44 -5.40 29.94
CA LEU A 279 9.69 -3.96 29.82
C LEU A 279 10.12 -3.42 31.18
N ARG A 280 11.41 -3.09 31.30
CA ARG A 280 11.94 -2.51 32.53
C ARG A 280 11.26 -1.15 32.81
N PRO A 281 11.03 -0.78 34.10
CA PRO A 281 10.39 0.49 34.47
C PRO A 281 11.11 1.75 33.96
N GLU A 282 12.36 1.61 33.53
CA GLU A 282 13.22 2.68 33.01
C GLU A 282 12.86 3.13 31.58
N TYR A 283 11.92 2.43 30.90
CA TYR A 283 11.47 2.73 29.54
C TYR A 283 9.98 3.13 29.42
N VAL A 284 9.30 3.37 30.55
CA VAL A 284 7.92 3.91 30.64
C VAL A 284 7.98 5.34 31.18
#